data_AF-A0A8J4H1C2-F1
#
_entry.id   AF-A0A8J4H1C2-F1
#
_cell.length_a   1.000
_cell.length_b   1.000
_cell.length_c   1.000
_cell.angle_alpha   90.00
_cell.angle_beta   90.00
_cell.angle_gamma   90.00
#
_symmetry.space_group_name_H-M   'P 1'
#
loop_
_entity.id
_entity.type
_entity.pdbx_description
1 polymer ?
#
loop_
_entity_poly.entity_id
_entity_poly.type
_entity_poly.pdbx_seq_one_letter_code
_entity_poly.pdbx_strand_id
1 'polypeptide(L)'
;MVQEKSCLRDEASRVSKMIRNDIPDVAARFIETQVMLIIGLRDEHDFVWASAVYGEPGFVKAVDAHTISISSLPLESDPIFAGIKSGQTIGMLAIEFATRRRMRVNGLITQVHKNGFLVRTREVYANCPKYIQSRTFSGFKPMRQVEPRLSSRLDQEQMEAIRRSDTFFIATHHSESGADASHRGGLPGFVHIVDERTLMIQDYKGNAMFNTLGNIAENPQTGLLFLDFEAGDLLQINGETTVQWEGSERSIYFRVRQIRSVVGGFPLNWTFGSYSPFNPPPAT
;
A
#
# COMPACT_ATOMS: atom_id res chain seq x y z
N MET A 1 -17.47 -24.46 -2.74
CA MET A 1 -16.13 -25.02 -2.38
C MET A 1 -15.25 -25.47 -3.56
N VAL A 2 -15.51 -26.56 -4.30
CA VAL A 2 -14.60 -27.01 -5.40
C VAL A 2 -14.73 -26.13 -6.65
N GLN A 3 -15.96 -25.81 -7.07
CA GLN A 3 -16.21 -24.96 -8.25
C GLN A 3 -15.77 -23.51 -8.05
N GLU A 4 -15.95 -22.93 -6.85
CA GLU A 4 -15.42 -21.59 -6.53
C GLU A 4 -13.89 -21.57 -6.52
N LYS A 5 -13.24 -22.57 -5.93
CA LYS A 5 -11.77 -22.69 -5.98
C LYS A 5 -11.25 -22.85 -7.42
N SER A 6 -12.01 -23.53 -8.30
CA SER A 6 -11.67 -23.64 -9.73
C SER A 6 -11.82 -22.32 -10.47
N CYS A 7 -12.92 -21.60 -10.27
CA CYS A 7 -13.17 -20.30 -10.89
C CYS A 7 -12.12 -19.25 -10.46
N LEU A 8 -11.76 -19.23 -9.18
CA LEU A 8 -10.71 -18.37 -8.64
C LEU A 8 -9.32 -18.69 -9.22
N ARG A 9 -9.02 -19.98 -9.50
CA ARG A 9 -7.80 -20.38 -10.19
C ARG A 9 -7.77 -19.92 -11.65
N ASP A 10 -8.90 -20.00 -12.35
CA ASP A 10 -8.99 -19.56 -13.75
C ASP A 10 -8.88 -18.03 -13.88
N GLU A 11 -9.49 -17.28 -12.96
CA GLU A 11 -9.31 -15.82 -12.87
C GLU A 11 -7.86 -15.45 -12.55
N ALA A 12 -7.25 -16.09 -11.55
CA ALA A 12 -5.84 -15.86 -11.20
C ALA A 12 -4.89 -16.17 -12.38
N SER A 13 -5.15 -17.24 -13.14
CA SER A 13 -4.37 -17.60 -14.34
C SER A 13 -4.48 -16.55 -15.45
N ARG A 14 -5.68 -16.00 -15.69
CA ARG A 14 -5.88 -14.93 -16.69
C ARG A 14 -5.17 -13.64 -16.29
N VAL A 15 -5.20 -13.27 -15.02
CA VAL A 15 -4.58 -12.02 -14.56
C VAL A 15 -3.06 -12.19 -14.39
N SER A 16 -2.56 -13.39 -14.09
CA SER A 16 -1.12 -13.71 -14.12
C SER A 16 -0.50 -13.48 -15.50
N LYS A 17 -1.22 -13.78 -16.60
CA LYS A 17 -0.76 -13.48 -17.97
C LYS A 17 -0.64 -11.98 -18.28
N MET A 18 -1.19 -11.10 -17.43
CA MET A 18 -1.07 -9.65 -17.57
C MET A 18 0.12 -9.08 -16.79
N ILE A 19 0.78 -9.88 -15.95
CA ILE A 19 1.99 -9.46 -15.24
C ILE A 19 3.13 -9.38 -16.25
N ARG A 20 3.71 -8.19 -16.36
CA ARG A 20 4.86 -7.92 -17.21
C ARG A 20 6.08 -7.62 -16.35
N ASN A 21 7.26 -7.93 -16.84
CA ASN A 21 8.50 -7.44 -16.26
C ASN A 21 9.01 -6.18 -16.97
N ASP A 22 8.48 -5.87 -18.15
CA ASP A 22 8.71 -4.63 -18.89
C ASP A 22 7.69 -3.54 -18.51
N ILE A 23 8.04 -2.31 -18.82
CA ILE A 23 7.26 -1.09 -18.57
C ILE A 23 6.71 -0.60 -19.92
N PRO A 24 5.45 -0.91 -20.25
CA PRO A 24 4.84 -0.38 -21.47
C PRO A 24 4.74 1.15 -21.44
N ASP A 25 4.71 1.81 -22.59
CA ASP A 25 4.59 3.28 -22.68
C ASP A 25 3.36 3.85 -21.94
N VAL A 26 2.28 3.07 -21.86
CA VAL A 26 1.08 3.45 -21.10
C VAL A 26 1.34 3.42 -19.59
N ALA A 27 2.16 2.47 -19.11
CA ALA A 27 2.59 2.39 -17.73
C ALA A 27 3.58 3.49 -17.38
N ALA A 28 4.59 3.72 -18.23
CA ALA A 28 5.56 4.80 -18.05
C ALA A 28 4.87 6.16 -17.91
N ARG A 29 4.00 6.51 -18.86
CA ARG A 29 3.21 7.75 -18.82
C ARG A 29 2.34 7.87 -17.58
N PHE A 30 1.75 6.78 -17.09
CA PHE A 30 0.94 6.80 -15.88
C PHE A 30 1.80 7.04 -14.63
N ILE A 31 2.93 6.35 -14.50
CA ILE A 31 3.81 6.44 -13.33
C ILE A 31 4.46 7.83 -13.25
N GLU A 32 4.84 8.41 -14.40
CA GLU A 32 5.49 9.72 -14.47
C GLU A 32 4.60 10.90 -14.06
N THR A 33 3.28 10.75 -14.12
CA THR A 33 2.35 11.80 -13.66
C THR A 33 2.05 11.74 -12.17
N GLN A 34 2.53 10.72 -11.46
CA GLN A 34 2.21 10.54 -10.05
C GLN A 34 2.96 11.55 -9.18
N VAL A 35 2.33 11.91 -8.06
CA VAL A 35 2.93 12.76 -6.99
C VAL A 35 3.24 11.97 -5.72
N MET A 36 2.79 10.71 -5.67
CA MET A 36 2.95 9.80 -4.55
C MET A 36 3.14 8.38 -5.07
N LEU A 37 4.08 7.67 -4.47
CA LEU A 37 4.26 6.23 -4.67
C LEU A 37 4.23 5.55 -3.31
N ILE A 38 3.30 4.61 -3.14
CA ILE A 38 3.28 3.76 -1.95
C ILE A 38 4.33 2.69 -2.12
N ILE A 39 5.12 2.46 -1.08
CA ILE A 39 6.21 1.50 -1.06
C ILE A 39 6.07 0.56 0.13
N GLY A 40 6.49 -0.69 -0.07
CA GLY A 40 6.54 -1.71 0.98
C GLY A 40 7.81 -2.53 0.86
N LEU A 41 8.46 -2.81 1.98
CA LEU A 41 9.66 -3.65 2.06
C LEU A 41 9.89 -4.12 3.50
N ARG A 42 10.88 -5.02 3.65
CA ARG A 42 11.32 -5.50 4.95
C ARG A 42 12.45 -4.63 5.48
N ASP A 43 12.35 -4.25 6.75
CA ASP A 43 13.46 -3.61 7.45
C ASP A 43 14.55 -4.64 7.82
N GLU A 44 15.59 -4.17 8.49
CA GLU A 44 16.72 -4.99 8.93
C GLU A 44 16.38 -5.97 10.07
N HIS A 45 15.23 -5.80 10.72
CA HIS A 45 14.70 -6.69 11.75
C HIS A 45 13.64 -7.63 11.19
N ASP A 46 13.60 -7.77 9.86
CA ASP A 46 12.68 -8.62 9.12
C ASP A 46 11.20 -8.21 9.17
N PHE A 47 10.88 -7.04 9.74
CA PHE A 47 9.52 -6.51 9.77
C PHE A 47 9.12 -5.92 8.44
N VAL A 48 7.89 -6.19 8.03
CA VAL A 48 7.30 -5.59 6.83
C VAL A 48 6.67 -4.24 7.20
N TRP A 49 7.08 -3.20 6.49
CA TRP A 49 6.53 -1.84 6.63
C TRP A 49 5.91 -1.35 5.32
N ALA A 50 4.86 -0.55 5.45
CA ALA A 50 4.31 0.26 4.37
C ALA A 50 4.67 1.73 4.62
N SER A 51 5.08 2.44 3.57
CA SER A 51 5.36 3.87 3.59
C SER A 51 5.02 4.48 2.23
N ALA A 52 5.32 5.75 2.04
CA ALA A 52 5.18 6.44 0.77
C ALA A 52 6.35 7.39 0.54
N VAL A 53 6.67 7.58 -0.73
CA VAL A 53 7.55 8.65 -1.20
C VAL A 53 6.76 9.62 -2.06
N TYR A 54 7.15 10.88 -2.01
CA TYR A 54 6.42 11.98 -2.64
C TYR A 54 7.35 12.83 -3.47
N GLY A 55 6.82 13.49 -4.49
CA GLY A 55 7.55 14.43 -5.30
C GLY A 55 6.67 15.04 -6.39
N GLU A 56 7.16 16.08 -7.04
CA GLU A 56 6.50 16.67 -8.20
C GLU A 56 6.38 15.65 -9.35
N PRO A 57 5.40 15.77 -10.25
CA PRO A 57 5.33 14.91 -11.44
C PRO A 57 6.67 14.82 -12.16
N GLY A 58 7.08 13.60 -12.50
CA GLY A 58 8.41 13.26 -12.99
C GLY A 58 9.42 12.91 -11.90
N PHE A 59 9.05 12.88 -10.61
CA PHE A 59 9.94 12.32 -9.58
C PHE A 59 10.12 10.81 -9.74
N VAL A 60 9.12 10.10 -10.27
CA VAL A 60 9.25 8.72 -10.77
C VAL A 60 9.34 8.77 -12.29
N LYS A 61 10.33 8.09 -12.88
CA LYS A 61 10.51 8.01 -14.34
C LYS A 61 10.84 6.61 -14.79
N ALA A 62 10.30 6.18 -15.93
CA ALA A 62 10.82 5.00 -16.62
C ALA A 62 12.08 5.41 -17.40
N VAL A 63 13.25 4.94 -16.98
CA VAL A 63 14.53 5.31 -17.63
C VAL A 63 14.87 4.37 -18.78
N ASP A 64 14.32 3.16 -18.76
CA ASP A 64 14.35 2.17 -19.85
C ASP A 64 13.14 1.23 -19.73
N ALA A 65 13.09 0.18 -20.56
CA ALA A 65 11.97 -0.76 -20.59
C ALA A 65 11.79 -1.58 -19.31
N HIS A 66 12.73 -1.60 -18.38
CA HIS A 66 12.73 -2.44 -17.17
C HIS A 66 13.17 -1.71 -15.91
N THR A 67 13.45 -0.41 -15.98
CA THR A 67 13.99 0.34 -14.85
C THR A 67 13.19 1.61 -14.61
N ILE A 68 12.79 1.81 -13.36
CA ILE A 68 12.27 3.09 -12.90
C ILE A 68 13.29 3.79 -11.99
N SER A 69 13.39 5.11 -12.14
CA SER A 69 14.14 6.00 -11.24
C SER A 69 13.17 6.72 -10.33
N ILE A 70 13.42 6.69 -9.02
CA ILE A 70 12.68 7.45 -8.01
C ILE A 70 13.62 8.52 -7.46
N SER A 71 13.31 9.78 -7.70
CA SER A 71 14.08 10.96 -7.27
C SER A 71 13.54 11.51 -5.93
N SER A 72 13.29 10.60 -5.00
CA SER A 72 12.78 10.90 -3.66
C SER A 72 13.16 9.77 -2.71
N LEU A 73 13.35 10.09 -1.43
CA LEU A 73 13.60 9.14 -0.36
C LEU A 73 12.60 9.39 0.78
N PRO A 74 12.23 8.34 1.54
CA PRO A 74 11.58 8.52 2.83
C PRO A 74 12.45 9.37 3.76
N LEU A 75 11.86 9.96 4.79
CA LEU A 75 12.64 10.60 5.86
C LEU A 75 13.55 9.56 6.53
N GLU A 76 14.70 9.98 7.06
CA GLU A 76 15.61 9.06 7.78
C GLU A 76 14.95 8.39 8.99
N SER A 77 13.94 9.07 9.57
CA SER A 77 13.11 8.54 10.64
C SER A 77 12.01 7.58 10.16
N ASP A 78 11.79 7.40 8.86
CA ASP A 78 10.85 6.39 8.37
C ASP A 78 11.44 4.98 8.58
N PRO A 79 10.68 4.00 9.12
CA PRO A 79 11.18 2.65 9.37
C PRO A 79 11.69 1.95 8.10
N ILE A 80 11.20 2.37 6.93
CA ILE A 80 11.56 1.81 5.65
C ILE A 80 12.91 2.33 5.13
N PHE A 81 13.40 3.47 5.66
CA PHE A 81 14.57 4.17 5.15
C PHE A 81 15.81 3.27 5.13
N ALA A 82 16.10 2.59 6.23
CA ALA A 82 17.24 1.68 6.35
C ALA A 82 17.12 0.43 5.46
N GLY A 83 15.92 0.12 4.96
CA GLY A 83 15.68 -0.99 4.03
C GLY A 83 15.83 -0.60 2.55
N ILE A 84 15.95 0.69 2.22
CA ILE A 84 16.27 1.16 0.86
C ILE A 84 17.75 0.90 0.58
N LYS A 85 18.06 -0.32 0.14
CA LYS A 85 19.43 -0.81 -0.14
C LYS A 85 19.45 -1.59 -1.46
N SER A 86 20.58 -1.54 -2.17
CA SER A 86 20.75 -2.37 -3.38
C SER A 86 20.59 -3.85 -3.04
N GLY A 87 19.88 -4.59 -3.89
CA GLY A 87 19.54 -5.99 -3.68
C GLY A 87 18.24 -6.23 -2.91
N GLN A 88 17.62 -5.21 -2.30
CA GLN A 88 16.32 -5.39 -1.65
C GLN A 88 15.16 -5.43 -2.64
N THR A 89 14.19 -6.30 -2.36
CA THR A 89 12.92 -6.29 -3.08
C THR A 89 12.03 -5.17 -2.53
N ILE A 90 11.27 -4.53 -3.41
CA ILE A 90 10.38 -3.44 -3.07
C ILE A 90 9.03 -3.65 -3.76
N GLY A 91 7.98 -3.62 -2.97
CA GLY A 91 6.61 -3.57 -3.44
C GLY A 91 6.21 -2.13 -3.69
N MET A 92 5.66 -1.82 -4.85
CA MET A 92 5.27 -0.45 -5.17
C MET A 92 3.89 -0.36 -5.81
N LEU A 93 3.14 0.64 -5.39
CA LEU A 93 1.81 0.96 -5.91
C LEU A 93 1.73 2.43 -6.28
N ALA A 94 1.64 2.68 -7.58
CA ALA A 94 1.24 3.96 -8.14
C ALA A 94 -0.29 4.05 -8.10
N ILE A 95 -0.85 5.11 -7.50
CA ILE A 95 -2.30 5.29 -7.36
C ILE A 95 -2.70 6.73 -7.64
N GLU A 96 -3.65 6.90 -8.55
CA GLU A 96 -4.26 8.16 -8.91
C GLU A 96 -5.73 8.16 -8.45
N PHE A 97 -6.02 8.92 -7.40
CA PHE A 97 -7.36 8.97 -6.81
C PHE A 97 -8.40 9.62 -7.73
N ALA A 98 -8.01 10.63 -8.52
CA ALA A 98 -8.95 11.42 -9.32
C ALA A 98 -9.72 10.54 -10.33
N THR A 99 -9.02 9.66 -11.04
CA THR A 99 -9.63 8.73 -12.00
C THR A 99 -9.77 7.30 -11.47
N ARG A 100 -9.47 7.08 -10.18
CA ARG A 100 -9.50 5.77 -9.50
C ARG A 100 -8.62 4.73 -10.21
N ARG A 101 -7.45 5.14 -10.69
CA ARG A 101 -6.50 4.23 -11.35
C ARG A 101 -5.39 3.85 -10.40
N ARG A 102 -4.90 2.63 -10.54
CA ARG A 102 -3.72 2.16 -9.82
C ARG A 102 -2.95 1.14 -10.64
N MET A 103 -1.64 1.12 -10.41
CA MET A 103 -0.71 0.23 -11.07
C MET A 103 0.28 -0.30 -10.06
N ARG A 104 0.49 -1.61 -10.11
CA ARG A 104 1.57 -2.26 -9.41
C ARG A 104 2.85 -2.17 -10.21
N VAL A 105 3.95 -1.92 -9.51
CA VAL A 105 5.29 -1.78 -10.08
C VAL A 105 6.31 -2.42 -9.12
N ASN A 106 6.20 -3.71 -8.82
CA ASN A 106 7.14 -4.36 -7.90
C ASN A 106 8.49 -4.60 -8.58
N GLY A 107 9.56 -4.63 -7.78
CA GLY A 107 10.88 -4.82 -8.34
C GLY A 107 12.01 -5.02 -7.33
N LEU A 108 13.23 -4.86 -7.82
CA LEU A 108 14.47 -4.97 -7.07
C LEU A 108 15.19 -3.62 -7.09
N ILE A 109 15.54 -3.09 -5.93
CA ILE A 109 16.40 -1.92 -5.83
C ILE A 109 17.78 -2.30 -6.35
N THR A 110 18.26 -1.60 -7.37
CA THR A 110 19.56 -1.89 -8.02
C THR A 110 20.63 -0.89 -7.60
N GLN A 111 20.26 0.36 -7.38
CA GLN A 111 21.16 1.43 -6.96
C GLN A 111 20.45 2.37 -6.00
N VAL A 112 21.21 2.92 -5.05
CA VAL A 112 20.75 3.95 -4.13
C VAL A 112 21.70 5.14 -4.26
N HIS A 113 21.14 6.32 -4.39
CA HIS A 113 21.84 7.59 -4.52
C HIS A 113 21.43 8.52 -3.38
N LYS A 114 22.11 9.66 -3.25
CA LYS A 114 21.86 10.62 -2.17
C LYS A 114 20.39 11.07 -2.06
N ASN A 115 19.69 11.18 -3.20
CA ASN A 115 18.35 11.77 -3.29
C ASN A 115 17.32 10.81 -3.92
N GLY A 116 17.61 9.51 -4.02
CA GLY A 116 16.75 8.60 -4.76
C GLY A 116 17.35 7.22 -4.98
N PHE A 117 16.66 6.39 -5.75
CA PHE A 117 17.06 5.02 -6.02
C PHE A 117 16.50 4.51 -7.36
N LEU A 118 17.14 3.47 -7.90
CA LEU A 118 16.72 2.80 -9.13
C LEU A 118 16.11 1.45 -8.80
N VAL A 119 14.97 1.14 -9.42
CA VAL A 119 14.31 -0.16 -9.29
C VAL A 119 14.18 -0.83 -10.64
N ARG A 120 14.72 -2.04 -10.73
CA ARG A 120 14.46 -2.93 -11.87
C ARG A 120 13.14 -3.65 -11.66
N THR A 121 12.19 -3.45 -12.56
CA THR A 121 10.84 -3.99 -12.47
C THR A 121 10.82 -5.51 -12.64
N ARG A 122 9.95 -6.14 -11.85
CA ARG A 122 9.63 -7.58 -11.93
C ARG A 122 8.16 -7.80 -12.24
N GLU A 123 7.30 -6.94 -11.71
CA GLU A 123 5.86 -7.00 -11.92
C GLU A 123 5.30 -5.61 -12.22
N VAL A 124 4.75 -5.43 -13.42
CA VAL A 124 4.11 -4.21 -13.89
C VAL A 124 2.75 -4.56 -14.47
N TYR A 125 1.67 -4.09 -13.83
CA TYR A 125 0.32 -4.28 -14.34
C TYR A 125 -0.70 -3.38 -13.65
N ALA A 126 -1.81 -3.09 -14.34
CA ALA A 126 -2.92 -2.31 -13.79
C ALA A 126 -3.77 -3.17 -12.83
N ASN A 127 -4.16 -2.62 -11.69
CA ASN A 127 -5.08 -3.29 -10.77
C ASN A 127 -6.51 -2.75 -10.90
N CYS A 128 -7.48 -3.54 -10.44
CA CYS A 128 -8.90 -3.18 -10.43
C CYS A 128 -9.17 -1.85 -9.69
N PRO A 129 -10.01 -0.94 -10.22
CA PRO A 129 -10.23 0.40 -9.64
C PRO A 129 -11.19 0.42 -8.42
N LYS A 130 -11.78 -0.73 -8.08
CA LYS A 130 -12.78 -0.83 -7.00
C LYS A 130 -12.23 -0.31 -5.67
N TYR A 131 -13.13 0.28 -4.90
CA TYR A 131 -12.91 0.78 -3.53
C TYR A 131 -11.97 1.98 -3.41
N ILE A 132 -11.49 2.56 -4.53
CA ILE A 132 -10.70 3.80 -4.48
C ILE A 132 -11.66 4.99 -4.35
N GLN A 133 -11.49 5.75 -3.28
CA GLN A 133 -12.26 6.99 -3.06
C GLN A 133 -11.66 8.09 -3.93
N SER A 134 -12.50 8.86 -4.63
CA SER A 134 -11.98 9.89 -5.52
C SER A 134 -11.52 11.10 -4.72
N ARG A 135 -10.38 11.66 -5.14
CA ARG A 135 -9.75 12.84 -4.56
C ARG A 135 -9.01 13.60 -5.65
N THR A 136 -9.00 14.91 -5.57
CA THR A 136 -8.23 15.77 -6.48
C THR A 136 -7.04 16.33 -5.74
N PHE A 137 -5.83 16.13 -6.29
CA PHE A 137 -4.62 16.71 -5.74
C PHE A 137 -4.69 18.24 -5.84
N SER A 138 -4.45 18.94 -4.73
CA SER A 138 -4.55 20.40 -4.64
C SER A 138 -3.23 21.10 -4.33
N GLY A 139 -2.13 20.34 -4.20
CA GLY A 139 -0.78 20.87 -4.04
C GLY A 139 -0.03 20.29 -2.85
N PHE A 140 1.18 20.79 -2.64
CA PHE A 140 2.04 20.42 -1.52
C PHE A 140 1.81 21.35 -0.32
N LYS A 141 1.99 20.81 0.90
CA LYS A 141 2.14 21.55 2.15
C LYS A 141 3.49 21.23 2.79
N PRO A 142 4.05 22.15 3.61
CA PRO A 142 5.27 21.87 4.35
C PRO A 142 5.10 20.67 5.27
N MET A 143 6.05 19.73 5.25
CA MET A 143 6.11 18.65 6.25
C MET A 143 6.52 19.22 7.59
N ARG A 144 5.87 18.75 8.65
CA ARG A 144 6.40 18.89 10.00
C ARG A 144 7.30 17.70 10.26
N GLN A 145 8.60 17.95 10.39
CA GLN A 145 9.55 16.94 10.81
C GLN A 145 9.48 16.78 12.33
N VAL A 146 8.49 16.03 12.79
CA VAL A 146 8.31 15.70 14.21
C VAL A 146 8.82 14.29 14.45
N GLU A 147 9.50 14.11 15.59
CA GLU A 147 9.86 12.78 16.06
C GLU A 147 8.60 11.92 16.19
N PRO A 148 8.56 10.75 15.54
CA PRO A 148 7.42 9.86 15.59
C PRO A 148 7.15 9.35 17.00
N ARG A 149 5.86 9.30 17.33
CA ARG A 149 5.39 8.67 18.55
C ARG A 149 5.31 7.15 18.35
N LEU A 150 6.05 6.42 19.17
CA LEU A 150 6.08 4.95 19.18
C LEU A 150 5.12 4.37 20.21
N SER A 151 4.35 3.35 19.82
CA SER A 151 3.56 2.55 20.75
C SER A 151 3.50 1.09 20.31
N SER A 152 3.08 0.19 21.21
CA SER A 152 2.83 -1.23 20.89
C SER A 152 1.36 -1.60 20.97
N ARG A 153 0.49 -0.67 21.33
CA ARG A 153 -0.97 -0.81 21.39
C ARG A 153 -1.61 0.50 20.93
N LEU A 154 -2.78 0.39 20.33
CA LEU A 154 -3.57 1.51 19.84
C LEU A 154 -4.11 2.30 21.04
N ASP A 155 -3.86 3.60 21.05
CA ASP A 155 -4.56 4.53 21.94
C ASP A 155 -5.84 5.08 21.28
N GLN A 156 -6.58 5.89 22.02
CA GLN A 156 -7.84 6.46 21.53
C GLN A 156 -7.66 7.31 20.28
N GLU A 157 -6.60 8.11 20.18
CA GLU A 157 -6.34 8.97 19.03
C GLU A 157 -6.08 8.13 17.77
N GLN A 158 -5.23 7.10 17.89
CA GLN A 158 -4.90 6.16 16.82
C GLN A 158 -6.14 5.36 16.39
N MET A 159 -6.96 4.91 17.34
CA MET A 159 -8.21 4.23 17.04
C MET A 159 -9.19 5.13 16.28
N GLU A 160 -9.33 6.40 16.68
CA GLU A 160 -10.19 7.35 15.97
C GLU A 160 -9.67 7.68 14.57
N ALA A 161 -8.34 7.81 14.39
CA ALA A 161 -7.75 7.99 13.06
C ALA A 161 -8.06 6.80 12.13
N ILE A 162 -7.97 5.57 12.64
CA ILE A 162 -8.34 4.36 11.89
C ILE A 162 -9.83 4.35 11.56
N ARG A 163 -10.72 4.68 12.52
CA ARG A 163 -12.18 4.71 12.30
C ARG A 163 -12.57 5.73 11.23
N ARG A 164 -11.93 6.90 11.18
CA ARG A 164 -12.19 7.94 10.18
C ARG A 164 -11.61 7.64 8.80
N SER A 165 -10.64 6.73 8.72
CA SER A 165 -9.97 6.40 7.46
C SER A 165 -10.94 5.71 6.49
N ASP A 166 -10.95 6.15 5.24
CA ASP A 166 -11.69 5.52 4.13
C ASP A 166 -10.76 4.72 3.19
N THR A 167 -9.46 4.75 3.50
CA THR A 167 -8.36 4.24 2.71
C THR A 167 -7.21 3.82 3.63
N PHE A 168 -6.60 2.68 3.38
CA PHE A 168 -5.28 2.33 3.92
C PHE A 168 -4.48 1.50 2.90
N PHE A 169 -3.19 1.39 3.13
CA PHE A 169 -2.29 0.57 2.33
C PHE A 169 -1.72 -0.56 3.16
N ILE A 170 -1.52 -1.72 2.54
CA ILE A 170 -0.93 -2.90 3.15
C ILE A 170 0.29 -3.36 2.34
N ALA A 171 1.41 -3.49 3.03
CA ALA A 171 2.62 -4.13 2.55
C ALA A 171 2.65 -5.59 3.02
N THR A 172 3.09 -6.47 2.13
CA THR A 172 3.28 -7.90 2.40
C THR A 172 4.59 -8.36 1.76
N HIS A 173 5.06 -9.56 2.08
CA HIS A 173 6.27 -10.10 1.49
C HIS A 173 6.15 -11.60 1.26
N HIS A 174 6.65 -12.07 0.12
CA HIS A 174 6.74 -13.48 -0.25
C HIS A 174 8.20 -13.83 -0.53
N SER A 175 8.62 -15.06 -0.17
CA SER A 175 10.02 -15.49 -0.32
C SER A 175 10.52 -15.44 -1.76
N GLU A 176 9.71 -15.91 -2.71
CA GLU A 176 10.05 -15.90 -4.15
C GLU A 176 9.74 -14.58 -4.87
N SER A 177 8.51 -14.07 -4.79
CA SER A 177 8.10 -12.87 -5.54
C SER A 177 8.57 -11.55 -4.90
N GLY A 178 8.92 -11.56 -3.62
CA GLY A 178 9.45 -10.42 -2.88
C GLY A 178 8.38 -9.57 -2.19
N ALA A 179 8.71 -8.31 -1.92
CA ALA A 179 7.81 -7.36 -1.31
C ALA A 179 6.68 -6.89 -2.24
N ASP A 180 5.54 -6.58 -1.65
CA ASP A 180 4.34 -6.12 -2.34
C ASP A 180 3.61 -5.01 -1.58
N ALA A 181 2.94 -4.09 -2.30
CA ALA A 181 2.09 -3.05 -1.74
C ALA A 181 0.68 -3.06 -2.38
N SER A 182 -0.34 -2.88 -1.57
CA SER A 182 -1.75 -2.92 -1.99
C SER A 182 -2.59 -1.84 -1.32
N HIS A 183 -3.61 -1.36 -2.02
CA HIS A 183 -4.60 -0.41 -1.49
C HIS A 183 -5.87 -1.14 -1.04
N ARG A 184 -6.41 -0.74 0.11
CA ARG A 184 -7.72 -1.12 0.64
C ARG A 184 -8.53 0.15 0.91
N GLY A 185 -9.82 0.11 0.61
CA GLY A 185 -10.71 1.23 0.85
C GLY A 185 -12.13 0.76 1.18
N GLY A 186 -12.87 1.63 1.83
CA GLY A 186 -14.25 1.44 2.24
C GLY A 186 -14.84 2.75 2.76
N LEU A 187 -16.06 2.71 3.28
CA LEU A 187 -16.59 3.84 4.05
C LEU A 187 -15.88 3.93 5.40
N PRO A 188 -15.76 5.11 6.03
CA PRO A 188 -15.28 5.23 7.40
C PRO A 188 -15.93 4.18 8.32
N GLY A 189 -15.12 3.50 9.12
CA GLY A 189 -15.54 2.35 9.93
C GLY A 189 -15.37 0.97 9.26
N PHE A 190 -14.90 0.89 8.00
CA PHE A 190 -14.63 -0.40 7.34
C PHE A 190 -13.46 -1.19 7.93
N VAL A 191 -12.61 -0.54 8.73
CA VAL A 191 -11.61 -1.19 9.57
C VAL A 191 -12.19 -1.33 10.97
N HIS A 192 -12.54 -2.55 11.33
CA HIS A 192 -13.09 -2.85 12.65
C HIS A 192 -11.97 -2.99 13.67
N ILE A 193 -12.09 -2.28 14.78
CA ILE A 193 -11.14 -2.37 15.89
C ILE A 193 -11.71 -3.39 16.88
N VAL A 194 -11.09 -4.56 16.95
CA VAL A 194 -11.51 -5.64 17.85
C VAL A 194 -11.05 -5.34 19.27
N ASP A 195 -9.80 -4.90 19.42
CA ASP A 195 -9.20 -4.45 20.67
C ASP A 195 -7.99 -3.54 20.38
N GLU A 196 -7.28 -3.07 21.42
CA GLU A 196 -6.11 -2.18 21.30
C GLU A 196 -4.93 -2.79 20.50
N ARG A 197 -4.98 -4.07 20.14
CA ARG A 197 -3.94 -4.79 19.42
C ARG A 197 -4.46 -5.51 18.19
N THR A 198 -5.74 -5.45 17.88
CA THR A 198 -6.33 -6.29 16.84
C THR A 198 -7.28 -5.49 15.97
N LEU A 199 -7.01 -5.50 14.67
CA LEU A 199 -7.86 -4.95 13.63
C LEU A 199 -8.48 -6.08 12.81
N MET A 200 -9.71 -5.90 12.35
CA MET A 200 -10.39 -6.82 11.44
C MET A 200 -10.89 -6.05 10.21
N ILE A 201 -10.62 -6.58 9.03
CA ILE A 201 -11.03 -5.98 7.76
C ILE A 201 -11.68 -7.07 6.91
N GLN A 202 -12.88 -6.81 6.42
CA GLN A 202 -13.53 -7.70 5.47
C GLN A 202 -12.83 -7.64 4.10
N ASP A 203 -12.41 -8.78 3.55
CA ASP A 203 -11.78 -8.85 2.22
C ASP A 203 -12.84 -8.99 1.13
N TYR A 204 -13.29 -7.84 0.63
CA TYR A 204 -14.22 -7.76 -0.49
C TYR A 204 -13.60 -8.25 -1.80
N LYS A 205 -14.44 -8.69 -2.74
CA LYS A 205 -14.01 -9.23 -4.04
C LYS A 205 -13.23 -8.18 -4.85
N GLY A 206 -11.91 -8.40 -4.96
CA GLY A 206 -10.97 -7.58 -5.72
C GLY A 206 -10.68 -8.12 -7.14
N ASN A 207 -9.41 -8.13 -7.52
CA ASN A 207 -8.92 -8.56 -8.84
C ASN A 207 -8.58 -10.06 -8.93
N ALA A 208 -9.03 -10.87 -7.96
CA ALA A 208 -8.80 -12.32 -7.88
C ALA A 208 -7.33 -12.79 -7.96
N MET A 209 -6.35 -11.88 -7.83
CA MET A 209 -4.93 -12.25 -7.90
C MET A 209 -4.38 -12.85 -6.63
N PHE A 210 -5.13 -12.75 -5.53
CA PHE A 210 -4.72 -13.23 -4.21
C PHE A 210 -3.38 -12.71 -3.69
N ASN A 211 -2.67 -11.78 -4.35
CA ASN A 211 -1.32 -11.34 -3.94
C ASN A 211 -1.19 -11.08 -2.43
N THR A 212 -2.04 -10.21 -1.86
CA THR A 212 -2.01 -9.96 -0.42
C THR A 212 -2.30 -11.23 0.40
N LEU A 213 -3.36 -11.97 0.07
CA LEU A 213 -3.79 -13.14 0.86
C LEU A 213 -2.84 -14.34 0.74
N GLY A 214 -2.30 -14.57 -0.46
CA GLY A 214 -1.30 -15.60 -0.75
C GLY A 214 0.01 -15.29 -0.04
N ASN A 215 0.47 -14.04 -0.10
CA ASN A 215 1.64 -13.60 0.66
C ASN A 215 1.43 -13.79 2.16
N ILE A 216 0.25 -13.42 2.70
CA ILE A 216 -0.09 -13.62 4.12
C ILE A 216 -0.09 -15.10 4.51
N ALA A 217 -0.58 -15.98 3.62
CA ALA A 217 -0.62 -17.42 3.89
C ALA A 217 0.78 -18.05 4.00
N GLU A 218 1.77 -17.50 3.30
CA GLU A 218 3.17 -17.93 3.41
C GLU A 218 3.91 -17.21 4.54
N ASN A 219 3.72 -15.90 4.65
CA ASN A 219 4.40 -15.03 5.60
C ASN A 219 3.38 -14.06 6.24
N PRO A 220 3.07 -14.24 7.54
CA PRO A 220 2.06 -13.41 8.19
C PRO A 220 2.54 -11.98 8.46
N GLN A 221 3.83 -11.66 8.32
CA GLN A 221 4.34 -10.31 8.58
C GLN A 221 3.78 -9.31 7.55
N THR A 222 3.11 -8.27 8.04
CA THR A 222 2.54 -7.21 7.19
C THR A 222 2.73 -5.84 7.81
N GLY A 223 2.72 -4.81 6.95
CA GLY A 223 2.76 -3.42 7.33
C GLY A 223 1.52 -2.69 6.84
N LEU A 224 0.89 -1.88 7.68
CA LEU A 224 -0.22 -1.00 7.34
C LEU A 224 0.24 0.46 7.33
N LEU A 225 -0.31 1.24 6.40
CA LEU A 225 -0.14 2.68 6.32
C LEU A 225 -1.50 3.34 6.18
N PHE A 226 -1.83 4.19 7.14
CA PHE A 226 -2.97 5.10 7.09
C PHE A 226 -2.46 6.51 6.84
N LEU A 227 -3.13 7.23 5.94
CA LEU A 227 -2.82 8.61 5.57
C LEU A 227 -4.02 9.49 5.95
N ASP A 228 -3.80 10.51 6.77
CA ASP A 228 -4.80 11.54 7.01
C ASP A 228 -4.68 12.63 5.93
N PHE A 229 -5.58 12.58 4.95
CA PHE A 229 -5.59 13.51 3.81
C PHE A 229 -5.95 14.95 4.21
N GLU A 230 -6.50 15.18 5.40
CA GLU A 230 -6.89 16.50 5.90
C GLU A 230 -5.80 17.06 6.81
N ALA A 231 -5.49 16.37 7.92
CA ALA A 231 -4.49 16.81 8.89
C ALA A 231 -3.05 16.71 8.33
N GLY A 232 -2.79 15.74 7.46
CA GLY A 232 -1.44 15.43 6.98
C GLY A 232 -0.65 14.52 7.93
N ASP A 233 -1.34 13.72 8.72
CA ASP A 233 -0.74 12.77 9.65
C ASP A 233 -0.52 11.40 8.99
N LEU A 234 0.46 10.65 9.49
CA LEU A 234 0.78 9.30 9.08
C LEU A 234 0.65 8.36 10.27
N LEU A 235 0.03 7.20 10.06
CA LEU A 235 0.03 6.10 11.02
C LEU A 235 0.53 4.84 10.32
N GLN A 236 1.74 4.41 10.69
CA GLN A 236 2.36 3.18 10.21
C GLN A 236 2.27 2.11 11.31
N ILE A 237 1.88 0.90 10.94
CA ILE A 237 1.71 -0.20 11.90
C ILE A 237 2.30 -1.47 11.29
N ASN A 238 3.22 -2.14 11.98
CA ASN A 238 3.63 -3.49 11.59
C ASN A 238 2.99 -4.53 12.52
N GLY A 239 2.89 -5.76 12.03
CA GLY A 239 2.21 -6.82 12.74
C GLY A 239 2.10 -8.10 11.97
N GLU A 240 1.23 -8.97 12.46
CA GLU A 240 0.95 -10.27 11.86
C GLU A 240 -0.50 -10.33 11.39
N THR A 241 -0.72 -10.79 10.17
CA THR A 241 -2.05 -10.96 9.61
C THR A 241 -2.40 -12.43 9.48
N THR A 242 -3.65 -12.76 9.78
CA THR A 242 -4.24 -14.07 9.50
C THR A 242 -5.48 -13.89 8.64
N VAL A 243 -5.76 -14.88 7.78
CA VAL A 243 -6.95 -14.90 6.92
C VAL A 243 -7.94 -15.88 7.51
N GLN A 244 -9.14 -15.41 7.84
CA GLN A 244 -10.26 -16.23 8.28
C GLN A 244 -11.28 -16.39 7.15
N TRP A 245 -11.91 -17.56 7.12
CA TRP A 245 -12.86 -17.96 6.09
C TRP A 245 -14.17 -18.40 6.74
N GLU A 246 -15.27 -17.74 6.39
CA GLU A 246 -16.61 -18.10 6.81
C GLU A 246 -17.46 -18.37 5.56
N GLY A 247 -17.55 -19.65 5.17
CA GLY A 247 -18.15 -20.03 3.90
C GLY A 247 -17.38 -19.45 2.71
N SER A 248 -18.01 -18.56 1.94
CA SER A 248 -17.39 -17.83 0.83
C SER A 248 -16.81 -16.46 1.24
N GLU A 249 -17.08 -16.02 2.47
CA GLU A 249 -16.60 -14.75 2.99
C GLU A 249 -15.22 -14.87 3.60
N ARG A 250 -14.50 -13.75 3.60
CA ARG A 250 -13.10 -13.68 4.03
C ARG A 250 -12.89 -12.41 4.84
N SER A 251 -12.18 -12.55 5.94
CA SER A 251 -11.74 -11.43 6.75
C SER A 251 -10.26 -11.59 7.05
N ILE A 252 -9.55 -10.47 7.14
CA ILE A 252 -8.19 -10.45 7.65
C ILE A 252 -8.19 -9.92 9.07
N TYR A 253 -7.45 -10.58 9.94
CA TYR A 253 -7.19 -10.13 11.31
C TYR A 253 -5.74 -9.73 11.42
N PHE A 254 -5.49 -8.46 11.71
CA PHE A 254 -4.16 -7.88 11.86
C PHE A 254 -3.87 -7.67 13.35
N ARG A 255 -2.86 -8.35 13.86
CA ARG A 255 -2.36 -8.21 15.23
C ARG A 255 -1.19 -7.23 15.25
N VAL A 256 -1.39 -6.10 15.90
CA VAL A 256 -0.43 -5.02 16.07
C VAL A 256 0.80 -5.48 16.86
N ARG A 257 1.98 -5.15 16.33
CA ARG A 257 3.26 -5.31 17.02
C ARG A 257 3.90 -3.96 17.36
N GLN A 258 4.10 -3.10 16.37
CA GLN A 258 4.64 -1.75 16.55
C GLN A 258 3.80 -0.74 15.78
N ILE A 259 3.63 0.43 16.38
CA ILE A 259 2.93 1.58 15.80
C ILE A 259 3.88 2.77 15.80
N ARG A 260 3.84 3.53 14.71
CA ARG A 260 4.56 4.77 14.51
C ARG A 260 3.57 5.84 14.02
N SER A 261 3.36 6.88 14.83
CA SER A 261 2.49 8.01 14.49
C SER A 261 3.35 9.24 14.19
N VAL A 262 3.15 9.87 13.03
CA VAL A 262 3.86 11.08 12.62
C VAL A 262 2.84 12.17 12.34
N VAL A 263 2.85 13.23 13.15
CA VAL A 263 1.95 14.38 12.98
C VAL A 263 2.52 15.34 11.93
N GLY A 264 1.74 15.66 10.90
CA GLY A 264 2.14 16.54 9.80
C GLY A 264 3.23 15.97 8.89
N GLY A 265 3.48 14.66 8.91
CA GLY A 265 4.48 13.97 8.10
C GLY A 265 4.08 13.75 6.63
N PHE A 266 2.82 14.00 6.28
CA PHE A 266 2.29 13.80 4.93
C PHE A 266 2.17 15.15 4.17
N PRO A 267 3.05 15.42 3.18
CA PRO A 267 3.18 16.75 2.55
C PRO A 267 2.14 17.08 1.48
N LEU A 268 1.15 16.23 1.26
CA LEU A 268 0.30 16.35 0.08
C LEU A 268 -1.13 16.73 0.51
N ASN A 269 -1.74 17.67 -0.23
CA ASN A 269 -3.12 18.10 -0.03
C ASN A 269 -4.01 17.49 -1.10
N TRP A 270 -5.18 17.02 -0.67
CA TRP A 270 -6.23 16.59 -1.57
C TRP A 270 -7.58 17.12 -1.12
N THR A 271 -8.42 17.37 -2.12
CA THR A 271 -9.84 17.63 -1.91
C THR A 271 -10.62 16.34 -2.11
N PHE A 272 -11.40 15.93 -1.10
CA PHE A 272 -12.30 14.78 -1.21
C PHE A 272 -13.30 15.01 -2.36
N GLY A 273 -13.50 13.99 -3.19
CA GLY A 273 -14.50 14.00 -4.25
C GLY A 273 -15.72 13.17 -3.87
N SER A 274 -15.59 11.84 -3.95
CA SER A 274 -16.70 10.91 -3.71
C SER A 274 -16.22 9.53 -3.30
N TYR A 275 -17.01 8.85 -2.48
CA TYR A 275 -16.81 7.43 -2.20
C TYR A 275 -16.96 6.59 -3.48
N SER A 276 -16.27 5.46 -3.50
CA SER A 276 -16.34 4.48 -4.58
C SER A 276 -17.76 3.93 -4.67
N PRO A 277 -18.35 3.84 -5.88
CA PRO A 277 -19.65 3.18 -6.05
C PRO A 277 -19.60 1.67 -5.77
N PHE A 278 -18.40 1.12 -5.59
CA PHE A 278 -18.19 -0.29 -5.25
C PHE A 278 -18.09 -0.54 -3.75
N ASN A 279 -18.06 0.50 -2.91
CA ASN A 279 -18.07 0.30 -1.46
C ASN A 279 -19.33 -0.48 -1.07
N PRO A 280 -19.21 -1.48 -0.19
CA PRO A 280 -20.38 -2.17 0.32
C PRO A 280 -21.25 -1.17 1.10
N PRO A 281 -22.57 -1.44 1.20
CA PRO A 281 -23.42 -0.66 2.07
C PRO A 281 -22.89 -0.67 3.50
N PRO A 282 -23.13 0.38 4.30
CA PRO A 282 -22.81 0.38 5.72
C PRO A 282 -23.38 -0.88 6.39
N ALA A 283 -22.62 -1.49 7.29
CA ALA A 283 -23.17 -2.53 8.15
C ALA A 283 -24.33 -1.93 8.95
N THR A 284 -25.53 -2.47 8.77
CA THR A 284 -26.74 -2.11 9.53
C THR A 284 -26.65 -2.58 10.97
#